data_AF-A0A397UBK4-F1
#
_entry.id   AF-A0A397UBK4-F1
#
_cell.length_a   1.000
_cell.length_b   1.000
_cell.length_c   1.000
_cell.angle_alpha   90.00
_cell.angle_beta   90.00
_cell.angle_gamma   90.00
#
_symmetry.space_group_name_H-M   'P 1'
#
loop_
_entity.id
_entity.type
_entity.pdbx_description
1 polymer ?
#
loop_
_entity_poly.entity_id
_entity_poly.type
_entity_poly.pdbx_seq_one_letter_code
_entity_poly.pdbx_strand_id
1 'polypeptide(L)'
;LVILEGLRSLPNLKLKSQPSEMSLITNYLDYIMKGLFHEPDKHRVEWPNTGLKESRARKLEGRARQPDFIVSAIHQLETSGTLFVGEVTSPAEKGNVYKNCNDLIRIGVFMKECIDSAIDKGSDIKLLGFQCIEYTIDFYAMELSAPGLYFMYHIGQASIPTSVKTMTHLIDDIEIFLTVRDIL
;
A
#
# COMPACT_ATOMS: atom_id res chain seq x y z
N LEU A 1 17.66 3.92 7.46
CA LEU A 1 16.91 5.19 7.52
C LEU A 1 15.60 5.05 8.30
N VAL A 2 14.73 4.10 7.94
CA VAL A 2 13.41 3.90 8.60
C VAL A 2 13.49 3.77 10.12
N ILE A 3 14.39 2.93 10.65
CA ILE A 3 14.53 2.74 12.11
C ILE A 3 14.87 4.06 12.82
N LEU A 4 15.85 4.80 12.29
CA LEU A 4 16.26 6.09 12.86
C LEU A 4 15.11 7.10 12.85
N GLU A 5 14.32 7.12 11.78
CA GLU A 5 13.16 8.00 11.69
C GLU A 5 12.07 7.62 12.69
N GLY A 6 11.78 6.32 12.84
CA GLY A 6 10.85 5.83 13.85
C GLY A 6 11.30 6.19 15.29
N LEU A 7 12.59 6.14 15.58
CA LEU A 7 13.13 6.57 16.88
C LEU A 7 12.96 8.08 17.14
N ARG A 8 12.86 8.90 16.09
CA ARG A 8 12.69 10.36 16.20
C ARG A 8 11.22 10.78 16.26
N SER A 9 10.35 10.08 15.54
CA SER A 9 8.95 10.47 15.34
C SER A 9 7.97 9.78 16.29
N LEU A 10 8.28 8.59 16.79
CA LEU A 10 7.39 7.84 17.66
C LEU A 10 7.49 8.26 19.13
N PRO A 11 6.38 8.20 19.89
CA PRO A 11 6.43 8.41 21.33
C PRO A 11 7.19 7.29 22.04
N ASN A 12 7.74 7.56 23.22
CA ASN A 12 8.41 6.52 24.03
C ASN A 12 7.46 5.40 24.47
N LEU A 13 6.17 5.69 24.61
CA LEU A 13 5.11 4.75 24.99
C LEU A 13 3.90 4.91 24.07
N LYS A 14 3.18 3.82 23.80
CA LYS A 14 1.96 3.85 22.99
C LYS A 14 0.94 4.81 23.61
N LEU A 15 0.40 5.72 22.78
CA LEU A 15 -0.67 6.62 23.21
C LEU A 15 -1.96 5.84 23.46
N LYS A 16 -2.74 6.28 24.46
CA LYS A 16 -4.05 5.68 24.77
C LYS A 16 -5.13 6.09 23.77
N SER A 17 -5.02 7.30 23.22
CA SER A 17 -5.93 7.82 22.20
C SER A 17 -5.76 7.04 20.90
N GLN A 18 -6.87 6.67 20.28
CA GLN A 18 -6.85 6.09 18.93
C GLN A 18 -6.67 7.19 17.89
N PRO A 19 -5.70 7.06 16.96
CA PRO A 19 -5.53 8.00 15.86
C PRO A 19 -6.69 7.89 14.86
N SER A 20 -6.98 9.00 14.16
CA SER A 20 -7.74 8.94 12.91
C SER A 20 -6.94 8.21 11.82
N GLU A 21 -7.58 7.83 10.72
CA GLU A 21 -6.92 7.22 9.56
C GLU A 21 -5.77 8.08 9.03
N MET A 22 -6.02 9.38 8.83
CA MET A 22 -4.97 10.32 8.41
C MET A 22 -3.82 10.39 9.42
N SER A 23 -4.12 10.41 10.72
CA SER A 23 -3.08 10.43 11.75
C SER A 23 -2.29 9.12 11.81
N LEU A 24 -2.92 7.99 11.51
CA LEU A 24 -2.25 6.70 11.37
C LEU A 24 -1.27 6.73 10.18
N ILE A 25 -1.74 7.24 9.04
CA ILE A 25 -0.93 7.40 7.82
C ILE A 25 0.28 8.29 8.10
N THR A 26 0.07 9.54 8.55
CA THR A 26 1.16 10.53 8.64
C THR A 26 2.16 10.23 9.73
N ASN A 27 1.72 9.65 10.86
CA ASN A 27 2.59 9.51 12.03
C ASN A 27 3.23 8.13 12.17
N TYR A 28 2.68 7.10 11.51
CA TYR A 28 3.13 5.72 11.70
C TYR A 28 3.50 5.01 10.39
N LEU A 29 2.76 5.26 9.30
CA LEU A 29 2.98 4.55 8.03
C LEU A 29 3.93 5.29 7.07
N ASP A 30 3.78 6.61 6.92
CA ASP A 30 4.42 7.36 5.83
C ASP A 30 5.94 7.17 5.79
N TYR A 31 6.62 7.26 6.94
CA TYR A 31 8.07 7.13 7.00
C TYR A 31 8.56 5.70 6.69
N ILE A 32 7.75 4.68 7.01
CA ILE A 32 8.05 3.27 6.69
C ILE A 32 7.86 3.07 5.20
N MET A 33 6.68 3.42 4.67
CA MET A 33 6.33 3.19 3.28
C MET A 33 7.24 3.96 2.32
N LYS A 34 7.50 5.25 2.59
CA LYS A 34 8.47 6.03 1.79
C LYS A 34 9.89 5.53 2.00
N GLY A 35 10.30 5.25 3.23
CA GLY A 35 11.67 4.85 3.52
C GLY A 35 12.06 3.48 2.93
N LEU A 36 11.08 2.63 2.58
CA LEU A 36 11.30 1.31 1.98
C LEU A 36 11.03 1.27 0.47
N PHE A 37 10.00 1.97 -0.01
CA PHE A 37 9.53 1.83 -1.40
C PHE A 37 9.74 3.06 -2.28
N HIS A 38 10.18 4.19 -1.72
CA HIS A 38 10.44 5.40 -2.50
C HIS A 38 11.88 5.39 -3.04
N GLU A 39 12.02 5.35 -4.36
CA GLU A 39 13.27 5.52 -5.08
C GLU A 39 13.05 6.64 -6.11
N PRO A 40 13.55 7.87 -5.87
CA PRO A 40 13.17 9.06 -6.67
C PRO A 40 13.32 8.92 -8.19
N ASP A 41 14.24 8.05 -8.65
CA ASP A 41 14.51 7.82 -10.07
C ASP A 41 13.78 6.59 -10.65
N LYS A 42 13.12 5.79 -9.82
CA LYS A 42 12.45 4.53 -10.22
C LYS A 42 11.03 4.38 -9.71
N HIS A 43 10.79 4.67 -8.43
CA HIS A 43 9.55 4.39 -7.72
C HIS A 43 9.09 5.62 -6.92
N ARG A 44 7.96 6.21 -7.29
CA ARG A 44 7.34 7.32 -6.56
C ARG A 44 6.23 6.80 -5.66
N VAL A 45 6.47 6.86 -4.36
CA VAL A 45 5.44 6.65 -3.31
C VAL A 45 4.59 7.91 -3.12
N GLU A 46 3.26 7.76 -3.12
CA GLU A 46 2.29 8.85 -2.89
C GLU A 46 1.10 8.37 -2.05
N TRP A 47 0.53 9.28 -1.26
CA TRP A 47 -0.81 9.16 -0.68
C TRP A 47 -1.73 10.09 -1.47
N PRO A 48 -2.32 9.63 -2.59
CA PRO A 48 -2.94 10.52 -3.56
C PRO A 48 -4.22 11.14 -2.99
N ASN A 49 -4.57 12.32 -3.48
CA ASN A 49 -5.86 12.99 -3.24
C ASN A 49 -6.80 12.92 -4.47
N THR A 50 -6.43 12.11 -5.47
CA THR A 50 -7.19 11.94 -6.71
C THR A 50 -7.31 10.47 -7.08
N GLY A 51 -8.39 10.13 -7.81
CA GLY A 51 -8.63 8.77 -8.27
C GLY A 51 -7.58 8.24 -9.24
N LEU A 52 -7.32 6.94 -9.16
CA LEU A 52 -6.35 6.20 -9.96
C LEU A 52 -6.61 6.40 -11.47
N LYS A 53 -5.55 6.66 -12.24
CA LYS A 53 -5.66 7.00 -13.67
C LYS A 53 -6.11 5.78 -14.48
N GLU A 54 -5.60 4.62 -14.11
CA GLU A 54 -5.88 3.31 -14.69
C GLU A 54 -7.36 2.91 -14.54
N SER A 55 -8.02 3.38 -13.47
CA SER A 55 -9.46 3.22 -13.28
C SER A 55 -10.31 4.13 -14.19
N ARG A 56 -9.79 5.27 -14.65
CA ARG A 56 -10.53 6.22 -15.49
C ARG A 56 -10.65 5.75 -16.94
N ALA A 57 -9.62 5.08 -17.45
CA ALA A 57 -9.57 4.65 -18.84
C ALA A 57 -10.73 3.71 -19.23
N ARG A 58 -11.39 3.08 -18.25
CA ARG A 58 -12.40 2.05 -18.47
C ARG A 58 -13.79 2.34 -17.91
N LYS A 59 -14.02 3.56 -17.40
CA LYS A 59 -15.36 3.99 -16.99
C LYS A 59 -15.92 4.99 -18.01
N LEU A 60 -17.08 4.63 -18.59
CA LEU A 60 -17.89 5.52 -19.42
C LEU A 60 -18.51 6.66 -18.60
N GLU A 61 -18.85 6.40 -17.33
CA GLU A 61 -19.40 7.39 -16.39
C GLU A 61 -18.94 7.12 -14.93
N GLY A 62 -18.79 8.19 -14.14
CA GLY A 62 -18.47 8.15 -12.71
C GLY A 62 -17.03 8.53 -12.35
N ARG A 63 -16.80 8.92 -11.09
CA ARG A 63 -15.47 9.30 -10.58
C ARG A 63 -14.59 8.06 -10.41
N ALA A 64 -13.32 8.15 -10.81
CA ALA A 64 -12.36 7.10 -10.47
C ALA A 64 -12.26 6.93 -8.96
N ARG A 65 -12.19 5.68 -8.51
CA ARG A 65 -11.95 5.36 -7.11
C ARG A 65 -10.49 5.73 -6.78
N GLN A 66 -10.27 6.15 -5.55
CA GLN A 66 -8.99 6.63 -5.07
C GLN A 66 -8.48 5.62 -4.04
N PRO A 67 -7.35 4.95 -4.28
CA PRO A 67 -6.64 4.23 -3.23
C PRO A 67 -6.03 5.22 -2.26
N ASP A 68 -5.81 4.81 -1.02
CA ASP A 68 -5.14 5.65 -0.02
C ASP A 68 -3.64 5.80 -0.33
N PHE A 69 -3.06 4.76 -0.93
CA PHE A 69 -1.63 4.66 -1.23
C PHE A 69 -1.38 4.20 -2.66
N ILE A 70 -0.35 4.76 -3.29
CA ILE A 70 0.20 4.26 -4.56
C ILE A 70 1.73 4.28 -4.57
N VAL A 71 2.33 3.32 -5.29
CA VAL A 71 3.69 3.43 -5.82
C VAL A 71 3.62 3.35 -7.33
N SER A 72 4.23 4.32 -8.00
CA SER A 72 4.28 4.35 -9.46
C SER A 72 5.71 4.23 -9.96
N ALA A 73 5.89 3.50 -11.07
CA ALA A 73 7.13 3.45 -11.82
C ALA A 73 7.42 4.80 -12.49
N ILE A 74 8.70 5.16 -12.53
CA ILE A 74 9.23 6.31 -13.26
C ILE A 74 10.01 5.78 -14.45
N HIS A 75 9.67 6.26 -15.64
CA HIS A 75 10.40 5.96 -16.87
C HIS A 75 10.53 7.25 -17.69
N GLN A 76 11.75 7.56 -18.14
CA GLN A 76 12.03 8.78 -18.93
C GLN A 76 11.49 10.08 -18.28
N LEU A 77 11.66 10.20 -16.95
CA LEU A 77 11.21 11.34 -16.14
C LEU A 77 9.68 11.50 -16.05
N GLU A 78 8.91 10.51 -16.50
CA GLU A 78 7.46 10.49 -16.38
C GLU A 78 6.98 9.28 -15.60
N THR A 79 5.80 9.39 -15.00
CA THR A 79 5.15 8.26 -14.32
C THR A 79 4.56 7.30 -15.35
N SER A 80 5.08 6.07 -15.45
CA SER A 80 4.73 5.12 -16.51
C SER A 80 3.56 4.19 -16.16
N GLY A 81 3.34 3.93 -14.86
CA GLY A 81 2.22 3.15 -14.36
C GLY A 81 2.31 2.89 -12.86
N THR A 82 1.18 2.55 -12.25
CA THR A 82 1.12 2.13 -10.84
C THR A 82 1.60 0.67 -10.70
N LEU A 83 2.42 0.38 -9.70
CA LEU A 83 2.96 -0.95 -9.36
C LEU A 83 2.50 -1.47 -7.99
N PHE A 84 2.01 -0.57 -7.13
CA PHE A 84 1.60 -0.91 -5.77
C PHE A 84 0.42 -0.01 -5.36
N VAL A 85 -0.62 -0.57 -4.78
CA VAL A 85 -1.76 0.16 -4.20
C VAL A 85 -2.00 -0.25 -2.74
N GLY A 86 -2.69 0.59 -1.97
CA GLY A 86 -3.08 0.21 -0.61
C GLY A 86 -4.29 0.96 -0.05
N GLU A 87 -4.91 0.35 0.96
CA GLU A 87 -6.00 0.92 1.76
C GLU A 87 -5.63 0.86 3.24
N VAL A 88 -6.04 1.88 3.99
CA VAL A 88 -5.77 2.01 5.42
C VAL A 88 -7.10 2.14 6.16
N THR A 89 -7.25 1.36 7.23
CA THR A 89 -8.41 1.42 8.13
C THR A 89 -7.96 1.87 9.50
N SER A 90 -8.58 2.94 9.99
CA SER A 90 -8.29 3.48 11.32
C SER A 90 -8.56 2.48 12.45
N PRO A 91 -7.88 2.60 13.60
CA PRO A 91 -8.11 1.77 14.78
C PRO A 91 -9.56 1.73 15.29
N ALA A 92 -10.32 2.81 15.08
CA ALA A 92 -11.72 2.89 15.48
C ALA A 92 -12.62 1.93 14.68
N GLU A 93 -12.24 1.63 13.44
CA GLU A 93 -13.00 0.80 12.51
C GLU A 93 -12.52 -0.66 12.45
N LYS A 94 -11.53 -1.06 13.27
CA LYS A 94 -10.92 -2.39 13.17
C LYS A 94 -11.90 -3.55 13.29
N GLY A 95 -12.98 -3.37 14.06
CA GLY A 95 -14.03 -4.38 14.25
C GLY A 95 -15.10 -4.39 13.14
N ASN A 96 -15.05 -3.45 12.21
CA ASN A 96 -16.00 -3.33 11.11
C ASN A 96 -15.63 -4.29 9.97
N VAL A 97 -15.99 -5.57 10.16
CA VAL A 97 -15.71 -6.64 9.19
C VAL A 97 -16.21 -6.30 7.79
N TYR A 98 -17.39 -5.69 7.68
CA TYR A 98 -17.95 -5.29 6.38
C TYR A 98 -17.05 -4.28 5.65
N LYS A 99 -16.61 -3.22 6.35
CA LYS A 99 -15.68 -2.23 5.78
C LYS A 99 -14.35 -2.90 5.39
N ASN A 100 -13.77 -3.69 6.29
CA ASN A 100 -12.47 -4.34 6.05
C ASN A 100 -12.52 -5.27 4.83
N CYS A 101 -13.58 -6.07 4.68
CA CYS A 101 -13.75 -6.92 3.51
C CYS A 101 -13.95 -6.10 2.23
N ASN A 102 -14.69 -5.00 2.29
CA ASN A 102 -14.89 -4.12 1.14
C ASN A 102 -13.58 -3.45 0.72
N ASP A 103 -12.76 -2.99 1.67
CA ASP A 103 -11.46 -2.39 1.36
C ASP A 103 -10.49 -3.43 0.73
N LEU A 104 -10.52 -4.70 1.17
CA LEU A 104 -9.77 -5.78 0.52
C LEU A 104 -10.22 -6.04 -0.93
N ILE A 105 -11.55 -6.05 -1.17
CA ILE A 105 -12.10 -6.17 -2.53
C ILE A 105 -11.69 -4.98 -3.39
N ARG A 106 -11.70 -3.76 -2.83
CA ARG A 106 -11.26 -2.55 -3.53
C ARG A 106 -9.80 -2.63 -3.94
N ILE A 107 -8.91 -3.11 -3.07
CA ILE A 107 -7.51 -3.38 -3.42
C ILE A 107 -7.43 -4.32 -4.63
N GLY A 108 -8.13 -5.46 -4.59
CA GLY A 108 -8.14 -6.41 -5.71
C GLY A 108 -8.65 -5.80 -7.03
N VAL A 109 -9.68 -4.95 -6.96
CA VAL A 109 -10.18 -4.22 -8.14
C VAL A 109 -9.14 -3.25 -8.69
N PHE A 110 -8.49 -2.45 -7.84
CA PHE A 110 -7.40 -1.56 -8.26
C PHE A 110 -6.25 -2.36 -8.86
N MET A 111 -5.91 -3.50 -8.26
CA MET A 111 -4.79 -4.31 -8.71
C MET A 111 -5.02 -4.84 -10.13
N LYS A 112 -6.18 -5.45 -10.34
CA LYS A 112 -6.65 -5.86 -11.67
C LYS A 112 -6.66 -4.68 -12.63
N GLU A 113 -7.09 -3.51 -12.16
CA GLU A 113 -7.22 -2.35 -13.03
C GLU A 113 -5.86 -1.85 -13.55
N CYS A 114 -4.81 -1.88 -12.73
CA CYS A 114 -3.45 -1.55 -13.16
C CYS A 114 -2.86 -2.62 -14.09
N ILE A 115 -3.03 -3.90 -13.77
CA ILE A 115 -2.50 -5.01 -14.58
C ILE A 115 -3.05 -4.92 -16.01
N ASP A 116 -4.36 -4.78 -16.16
CA ASP A 116 -4.96 -4.68 -17.50
C ASP A 116 -4.48 -3.44 -18.24
N SER A 117 -4.36 -2.29 -17.56
CA SER A 117 -3.83 -1.08 -18.19
C SER A 117 -2.38 -1.26 -18.64
N ALA A 118 -1.59 -2.08 -17.95
CA ALA A 118 -0.21 -2.39 -18.33
C ALA A 118 -0.19 -3.33 -19.55
N ILE A 119 -1.07 -4.35 -19.56
CA ILE A 119 -1.22 -5.29 -20.69
C ILE A 119 -1.65 -4.55 -21.96
N ASP A 120 -2.60 -3.61 -21.86
CA ASP A 120 -3.04 -2.77 -22.98
C ASP A 120 -1.87 -1.94 -23.55
N LYS A 121 -0.86 -1.64 -22.74
CA LYS A 121 0.38 -0.95 -23.12
C LYS A 121 1.52 -1.91 -23.51
N GLY A 122 1.25 -3.22 -23.57
CA GLY A 122 2.22 -4.25 -23.95
C GLY A 122 3.19 -4.66 -22.84
N SER A 123 2.85 -4.41 -21.57
CA SER A 123 3.66 -4.81 -20.41
C SER A 123 2.94 -5.86 -19.58
N ASP A 124 3.63 -6.96 -19.31
CA ASP A 124 3.19 -7.96 -18.33
C ASP A 124 3.82 -7.64 -16.97
N ILE A 125 2.99 -7.41 -15.95
CA ILE A 125 3.44 -6.99 -14.62
C ILE A 125 2.73 -7.78 -13.53
N LYS A 126 3.42 -7.92 -12.40
CA LYS A 126 2.78 -8.25 -11.12
C LYS A 126 2.47 -6.95 -10.41
N LEU A 127 1.34 -6.90 -9.71
CA LEU A 127 0.99 -5.74 -8.89
C LEU A 127 1.02 -6.08 -7.42
N LEU A 128 1.53 -5.16 -6.61
CA LEU A 128 1.50 -5.25 -5.16
C LEU A 128 0.27 -4.53 -4.59
N GLY A 129 -0.19 -5.03 -3.45
CA GLY A 129 -1.35 -4.54 -2.73
C GLY A 129 -1.08 -4.63 -1.24
N PHE A 130 -1.56 -3.68 -0.44
CA PHE A 130 -1.57 -3.86 1.01
C PHE A 130 -2.87 -3.38 1.63
N GLN A 131 -3.27 -4.06 2.71
CA GLN A 131 -4.32 -3.59 3.59
C GLN A 131 -3.71 -3.33 4.97
N CYS A 132 -3.85 -2.10 5.46
CA CYS A 132 -3.47 -1.78 6.84
C CYS A 132 -4.74 -1.68 7.70
N ILE A 133 -4.86 -2.52 8.73
CA ILE A 133 -5.94 -2.43 9.71
C ILE A 133 -5.29 -2.16 11.08
N GLU A 134 -5.66 -1.04 11.69
CA GLU A 134 -5.05 -0.58 12.95
C GLU A 134 -3.53 -0.35 12.82
N TYR A 135 -2.70 -1.30 13.24
CA TYR A 135 -1.23 -1.22 13.19
C TYR A 135 -0.63 -2.48 12.56
N THR A 136 -1.41 -3.18 11.75
CA THR A 136 -1.01 -4.42 11.09
C THR A 136 -1.21 -4.24 9.59
N ILE A 137 -0.22 -4.62 8.81
CA ILE A 137 -0.26 -4.59 7.35
C ILE A 137 -0.26 -6.01 6.82
N ASP A 138 -1.25 -6.36 6.01
CA ASP A 138 -1.23 -7.53 5.17
C ASP A 138 -0.82 -7.14 3.75
N PHE A 139 0.21 -7.81 3.22
CA PHE A 139 0.72 -7.61 1.87
C PHE A 139 0.19 -8.69 0.93
N TYR A 140 -0.06 -8.27 -0.31
CA TYR A 140 -0.59 -9.10 -1.37
C TYR A 140 0.15 -8.83 -2.68
N ALA A 141 0.20 -9.83 -3.54
CA ALA A 141 0.54 -9.65 -4.95
C ALA A 141 -0.55 -10.24 -5.82
N MET A 142 -0.73 -9.65 -7.01
CA MET A 142 -1.67 -10.11 -8.03
C MET A 142 -0.96 -10.24 -9.38
N GLU A 143 -1.31 -11.28 -10.11
CA GLU A 143 -0.88 -11.49 -11.50
C GLU A 143 -2.04 -12.06 -12.34
N LEU A 144 -1.95 -11.88 -13.66
CA LEU A 144 -2.85 -12.54 -14.61
C LEU A 144 -2.35 -13.96 -14.87
N SER A 145 -3.12 -14.97 -14.46
CA SER A 145 -2.69 -16.37 -14.56
C SER A 145 -3.25 -17.08 -15.80
N ALA A 146 -4.39 -16.61 -16.31
CA ALA A 146 -4.98 -17.02 -17.58
C ALA A 146 -5.88 -15.87 -18.08
N PRO A 147 -6.32 -15.85 -19.36
CA PRO A 147 -7.18 -14.79 -19.88
C PRO A 147 -8.43 -14.57 -18.99
N GLY A 148 -8.51 -13.39 -18.37
CA GLY A 148 -9.60 -13.00 -17.47
C GLY A 148 -9.55 -13.58 -16.05
N LEU A 149 -8.53 -14.39 -15.71
CA LEU A 149 -8.33 -15.00 -14.39
C LEU A 149 -7.10 -14.42 -13.70
N TYR A 150 -7.31 -13.77 -12.56
CA TYR A 150 -6.27 -13.15 -11.75
C TYR A 150 -6.18 -13.89 -10.42
N PHE A 151 -4.96 -14.15 -9.95
CA PHE A 151 -4.74 -14.65 -8.60
C PHE A 151 -4.15 -13.56 -7.74
N MET A 152 -4.80 -13.28 -6.62
CA MET A 152 -4.28 -12.45 -5.54
C MET A 152 -3.85 -13.36 -4.40
N TYR A 153 -2.56 -13.36 -4.08
CA TYR A 153 -1.99 -14.17 -3.00
C TYR A 153 -1.48 -13.28 -1.88
N HIS A 154 -1.62 -13.77 -0.64
CA HIS A 154 -1.07 -13.13 0.55
C HIS A 154 0.43 -13.44 0.63
N ILE A 155 1.24 -12.39 0.78
CA ILE A 155 2.70 -12.48 0.89
C ILE A 155 3.09 -12.68 2.36
N GLY A 156 2.51 -11.89 3.24
CA GLY A 156 2.85 -11.89 4.65
C GLY A 156 2.22 -10.71 5.38
N GLN A 157 2.39 -10.71 6.69
CA GLN A 157 1.83 -9.72 7.59
C GLN A 157 2.93 -9.06 8.43
N ALA A 158 2.93 -7.73 8.52
CA ALA A 158 3.90 -6.98 9.31
C ALA A 158 3.23 -6.03 10.30
N SER A 159 3.89 -5.82 11.43
CA SER A 159 3.44 -4.93 12.50
C SER A 159 4.06 -3.55 12.38
N ILE A 160 3.25 -2.52 12.66
CA ILE A 160 3.67 -1.13 12.66
C ILE A 160 3.98 -0.69 14.09
N PRO A 161 5.20 -0.19 14.35
CA PRO A 161 5.59 0.23 15.68
C PRO A 161 4.81 1.47 16.09
N THR A 162 4.14 1.38 17.23
CA THR A 162 3.35 2.49 17.82
C THR A 162 4.13 3.34 18.83
N SER A 163 5.36 2.95 19.13
CA SER A 163 6.24 3.60 20.10
C SER A 163 7.68 3.16 19.92
N VAL A 164 8.63 3.89 20.50
CA VAL A 164 10.05 3.48 20.54
C VAL A 164 10.21 2.07 21.13
N LYS A 165 9.43 1.72 22.17
CA LYS A 165 9.48 0.38 22.78
C LYS A 165 9.04 -0.76 21.86
N THR A 166 8.20 -0.47 20.88
CA THR A 166 7.68 -1.47 19.94
C THR A 166 8.40 -1.45 18.60
N MET A 167 9.49 -0.68 18.47
CA MET A 167 10.32 -0.64 17.27
C MET A 167 10.95 -1.99 16.90
N THR A 168 11.15 -2.87 17.87
CA THR A 168 11.66 -4.22 17.61
C THR A 168 10.72 -5.03 16.72
N HIS A 169 9.40 -4.81 16.79
CA HIS A 169 8.45 -5.50 15.92
C HIS A 169 8.69 -5.21 14.43
N LEU A 170 9.13 -3.99 14.11
CA LEU A 170 9.50 -3.65 12.73
C LEU A 170 10.75 -4.41 12.26
N ILE A 171 11.66 -4.70 13.18
CA ILE A 171 12.88 -5.49 12.89
C ILE A 171 12.50 -6.95 12.71
N ASP A 172 11.64 -7.48 13.58
CA ASP A 172 11.16 -8.87 13.52
C ASP A 172 10.45 -9.14 12.18
N ASP A 173 9.68 -8.17 11.68
CA ASP A 173 8.91 -8.30 10.43
C ASP A 173 9.63 -7.70 9.19
N ILE A 174 10.89 -7.27 9.31
CA ILE A 174 11.58 -6.53 8.23
C ILE A 174 11.73 -7.34 6.94
N GLU A 175 11.89 -8.67 7.06
CA GLU A 175 12.05 -9.57 5.93
C GLU A 175 10.82 -9.55 5.01
N ILE A 176 9.62 -9.31 5.55
CA ILE A 176 8.39 -9.22 4.77
C ILE A 176 8.41 -7.97 3.90
N PHE A 177 8.81 -6.83 4.46
CA PHE A 177 8.96 -5.61 3.68
C PHE A 177 10.05 -5.72 2.60
N LEU A 178 11.17 -6.39 2.90
CA LEU A 178 12.22 -6.63 1.92
C LEU A 178 11.73 -7.55 0.80
N THR A 179 10.98 -8.60 1.13
CA THR A 179 10.34 -9.49 0.14
C THR A 179 9.41 -8.71 -0.78
N VAL A 180 8.57 -7.83 -0.22
CA VAL A 180 7.68 -6.96 -1.02
C VAL A 180 8.49 -6.02 -1.91
N ARG A 181 9.60 -5.47 -1.40
CA ARG A 181 10.48 -4.58 -2.17
C ARG A 181 11.18 -5.31 -3.31
N ASP A 182 11.57 -6.57 -3.12
CA ASP A 182 12.22 -7.36 -4.17
C ASP A 182 11.26 -7.75 -5.32
N ILE A 183 9.95 -7.72 -5.07
CA ILE A 183 8.91 -7.91 -6.08
C ILE A 183 8.65 -6.62 -6.88
N LEU A 184 8.87 -5.45 -6.27
CA LEU A 184 8.63 -4.12 -6.84
C LEU A 184 9.68 -3.73 -7.88
#